data_AF-A0A7W1Q6G6-F1
#
_entry.id   AF-A0A7W1Q6G6-F1
#
_cell.length_a   1.000
_cell.length_b   1.000
_cell.length_c   1.000
_cell.angle_alpha   90.00
_cell.angle_beta   90.00
_cell.angle_gamma   90.00
#
_symmetry.space_group_name_H-M   'P 1'
#
loop_
_entity.id
_entity.type
_entity.pdbx_description
1 polymer ?
#
loop_
_entity_poly.entity_id
_entity_poly.type
_entity_poly.pdbx_seq_one_letter_code
_entity_poly.pdbx_strand_id
1 'polypeptide(L)'
;MNNEEDPLDGPDPDEEGAQGREDPEDIPRLLPPEEHESVEADLVDLEAMRAVFQTQGAKGVVISCSDCGANHYYGWELLKESLEHMLETGEPRMHEPAFEPREDEYVVWDYGKGYVDALTDTGLEAGARLDLTSCGWCEAAVEPHFAFCSRCGRPLAVMRVYRELLSRGIEEREVRTLLLRAGFEPFGSG
;
A
#
# COMPACT_ATOMS: atom_id res chain seq x y z
N MET A 1 1.89 -80.01 -34.34
CA MET A 1 1.57 -78.89 -35.26
C MET A 1 0.95 -77.81 -34.41
N ASN A 2 1.65 -76.67 -34.37
CA ASN A 2 1.24 -75.29 -34.08
C ASN A 2 0.73 -74.90 -32.67
N ASN A 3 1.50 -73.95 -32.09
CA ASN A 3 1.08 -72.86 -31.20
C ASN A 3 -0.14 -72.11 -31.75
N GLU A 4 -0.92 -71.47 -30.88
CA GLU A 4 -1.56 -70.14 -31.03
C GLU A 4 -2.47 -69.91 -29.80
N GLU A 5 -2.01 -69.17 -28.78
CA GLU A 5 -2.17 -67.72 -28.56
C GLU A 5 -3.34 -67.38 -27.62
N ASP A 6 -3.00 -66.60 -26.60
CA ASP A 6 -3.81 -66.08 -25.49
C ASP A 6 -4.56 -64.81 -25.94
N PRO A 7 -5.91 -64.75 -25.89
CA PRO A 7 -6.63 -63.52 -26.17
C PRO A 7 -6.81 -62.67 -24.90
N LEU A 8 -5.93 -61.68 -24.76
CA LEU A 8 -6.18 -60.46 -23.98
C LEU A 8 -7.42 -59.70 -24.49
N ASP A 9 -8.02 -58.95 -23.56
CA ASP A 9 -8.89 -57.79 -23.77
C ASP A 9 -10.25 -57.98 -24.46
N GLY A 10 -11.27 -58.15 -23.62
CA GLY A 10 -12.61 -57.61 -23.90
C GLY A 10 -12.87 -56.44 -22.94
N PRO A 11 -13.31 -55.26 -23.42
CA PRO A 11 -13.57 -54.11 -22.55
C PRO A 11 -14.76 -54.38 -21.62
N ASP A 12 -14.60 -54.02 -20.35
CA ASP A 12 -15.62 -54.02 -19.32
C ASP A 12 -16.72 -52.99 -19.71
N PRO A 13 -18.02 -53.34 -19.74
CA PRO A 13 -19.08 -52.45 -20.23
C PRO A 13 -19.48 -51.37 -19.20
N ASP A 14 -18.60 -51.07 -18.25
CA ASP A 14 -18.85 -50.21 -17.09
C ASP A 14 -18.16 -48.84 -17.22
N GLU A 15 -17.40 -48.59 -18.30
CA GLU A 15 -16.60 -47.37 -18.51
C GLU A 15 -17.27 -46.28 -19.37
N GLU A 16 -18.61 -46.18 -19.38
CA GLU A 16 -19.29 -45.04 -20.01
C GLU A 16 -20.20 -44.31 -19.02
N GLY A 17 -19.67 -43.21 -18.45
CA GLY A 17 -20.55 -42.16 -17.91
C GLY A 17 -20.17 -41.53 -16.57
N ALA A 18 -18.90 -41.54 -16.14
CA ALA A 18 -18.43 -40.55 -15.18
C ALA A 18 -18.15 -39.21 -15.90
N GLN A 19 -19.15 -38.67 -16.59
CA GLN A 19 -19.13 -37.25 -16.95
C GLN A 19 -19.16 -36.50 -15.63
N GLY A 20 -18.05 -35.87 -15.29
CA GLY A 20 -17.95 -34.98 -14.15
C GLY A 20 -19.15 -34.04 -14.19
N ARG A 21 -20.04 -34.18 -13.21
CA ARG A 21 -20.94 -33.10 -12.86
C ARG A 21 -20.02 -32.02 -12.33
N GLU A 22 -19.68 -31.04 -13.17
CA GLU A 22 -19.24 -29.75 -12.69
C GLU A 22 -20.36 -29.27 -11.77
N ASP A 23 -20.07 -29.20 -10.46
CA ASP A 23 -21.03 -28.69 -9.49
C ASP A 23 -21.36 -27.25 -9.92
N PRO A 24 -22.64 -26.86 -10.04
CA PRO A 24 -23.01 -25.49 -10.42
C PRO A 24 -22.51 -24.42 -9.43
N GLU A 25 -21.87 -24.83 -8.35
CA GLU A 25 -21.32 -24.01 -7.26
C GLU A 25 -19.93 -23.42 -7.58
N ASP A 26 -19.23 -23.89 -8.63
CA ASP A 26 -17.89 -23.38 -9.01
C ASP A 26 -17.91 -22.21 -10.01
N ILE A 27 -19.08 -21.64 -10.31
CA ILE A 27 -19.14 -20.35 -11.04
C ILE A 27 -18.94 -19.25 -10.00
N PRO A 28 -17.87 -18.42 -10.09
CA PRO A 28 -17.70 -17.27 -9.23
C PRO A 28 -19.00 -16.47 -9.16
N ARG A 29 -19.52 -16.27 -7.95
CA ARG A 29 -20.65 -15.35 -7.76
C ARG A 29 -20.09 -13.95 -7.92
N LEU A 30 -20.07 -13.47 -9.16
CA LEU A 30 -19.77 -12.07 -9.46
C LEU A 30 -20.53 -11.17 -8.49
N LEU A 31 -19.79 -10.26 -7.86
CA LEU A 31 -20.38 -9.27 -6.95
C LEU A 31 -21.51 -8.52 -7.66
N PRO A 32 -22.60 -8.18 -6.96
CA PRO A 32 -23.53 -7.18 -7.42
C PRO A 32 -22.78 -5.90 -7.86
N PRO A 33 -23.26 -5.18 -8.90
CA PRO A 33 -22.55 -4.01 -9.42
C PRO A 33 -22.20 -2.95 -8.37
N GLU A 34 -23.09 -2.72 -7.40
CA GLU A 34 -22.87 -1.75 -6.31
C GLU A 34 -21.75 -2.21 -5.35
N GLU A 35 -21.68 -3.50 -5.03
CA GLU A 35 -20.61 -4.07 -4.21
C GLU A 35 -19.28 -4.05 -4.94
N HIS A 36 -19.29 -4.33 -6.25
CA HIS A 36 -18.10 -4.24 -7.09
C HIS A 36 -17.51 -2.81 -7.10
N GLU A 37 -18.36 -1.80 -7.32
CA GLU A 37 -17.95 -0.39 -7.29
C GLU A 37 -17.39 0.00 -5.91
N SER A 38 -18.00 -0.49 -4.83
CA SER A 38 -17.51 -0.26 -3.47
C SER A 38 -16.12 -0.85 -3.24
N VAL A 39 -15.86 -2.08 -3.70
CA VAL A 39 -14.56 -2.74 -3.54
C VAL A 39 -13.48 -2.05 -4.39
N GLU A 40 -13.82 -1.59 -5.59
CA GLU A 40 -12.91 -0.77 -6.40
C GLU A 40 -12.57 0.56 -5.71
N ALA A 41 -13.55 1.22 -5.09
CA ALA A 41 -13.30 2.43 -4.31
C ALA A 41 -12.39 2.16 -3.11
N ASP A 42 -12.60 1.06 -2.39
CA ASP A 42 -11.74 0.66 -1.27
C ASP A 42 -10.29 0.36 -1.71
N LEU A 43 -10.08 -0.17 -2.93
CA LEU A 43 -8.73 -0.33 -3.50
C LEU A 43 -8.04 1.02 -3.75
N VAL A 44 -8.78 2.00 -4.27
CA VAL A 44 -8.26 3.37 -4.49
C VAL A 44 -7.88 4.01 -3.14
N ASP A 45 -8.76 3.89 -2.15
CA ASP A 45 -8.52 4.41 -0.80
C ASP A 45 -7.30 3.75 -0.14
N LEU A 46 -7.18 2.42 -0.29
CA LEU A 46 -6.03 1.66 0.21
C LEU A 46 -4.72 2.13 -0.40
N GLU A 47 -4.68 2.38 -1.72
CA GLU A 47 -3.49 2.88 -2.40
C GLU A 47 -3.12 4.28 -1.92
N ALA A 48 -4.09 5.19 -1.80
CA ALA A 48 -3.88 6.52 -1.28
C ALA A 48 -3.35 6.50 0.17
N MET A 49 -3.99 5.72 1.05
CA MET A 49 -3.55 5.54 2.42
C MET A 49 -2.14 4.97 2.51
N ARG A 50 -1.83 3.96 1.70
CA ARG A 50 -0.49 3.37 1.67
C ARG A 50 0.57 4.41 1.29
N ALA A 51 0.34 5.20 0.24
CA ALA A 51 1.27 6.25 -0.19
C ALA A 51 1.60 7.24 0.93
N VAL A 52 0.61 7.57 1.77
CA VAL A 52 0.75 8.49 2.91
C VAL A 52 1.44 7.83 4.10
N PHE A 53 0.90 6.72 4.58
CA PHE A 53 1.21 6.17 5.90
C PHE A 53 2.37 5.17 5.88
N GLN A 54 2.61 4.48 4.76
CA GLN A 54 3.76 3.59 4.64
C GLN A 54 5.08 4.37 4.81
N THR A 55 5.14 5.60 4.29
CA THR A 55 6.33 6.47 4.44
C THR A 55 6.56 6.98 5.87
N GLN A 56 5.56 6.82 6.74
CA GLN A 56 5.59 7.16 8.16
C GLN A 56 5.85 5.93 9.04
N GLY A 57 5.96 4.74 8.45
CA GLY A 57 6.28 3.49 9.14
C GLY A 57 5.08 2.57 9.40
N ALA A 58 3.87 2.92 8.97
CA ALA A 58 2.72 2.05 9.12
C ALA A 58 2.85 0.79 8.26
N LYS A 59 2.53 -0.37 8.83
CA LYS A 59 2.61 -1.69 8.19
C LYS A 59 1.34 -2.06 7.42
N GLY A 60 0.24 -1.36 7.70
CA GLY A 60 -1.06 -1.66 7.13
C GLY A 60 -2.20 -0.90 7.81
N VAL A 61 -3.39 -1.46 7.73
CA VAL A 61 -4.61 -0.92 8.34
C VAL A 61 -5.20 -1.84 9.38
N VAL A 62 -5.96 -1.25 10.31
CA VAL A 62 -6.86 -1.96 11.21
C VAL A 62 -8.30 -1.60 10.87
N ILE A 63 -9.12 -2.62 10.67
CA ILE A 63 -10.55 -2.51 10.36
C ILE A 63 -11.33 -3.07 11.54
N SER A 64 -12.20 -2.25 12.14
CA SER A 64 -13.13 -2.71 13.15
C SER A 64 -14.33 -3.38 12.48
N CYS A 65 -14.42 -4.71 12.57
CA CYS A 65 -15.52 -5.45 11.96
C CYS A 65 -16.73 -5.49 12.90
N SER A 66 -17.87 -4.98 12.43
CA SER A 66 -19.13 -4.95 13.19
C SER A 66 -19.71 -6.33 13.44
N ASP A 67 -19.45 -7.29 12.54
CA ASP A 67 -20.09 -8.60 12.58
C ASP A 67 -19.43 -9.53 13.61
N CYS A 68 -18.10 -9.52 13.68
CA CYS A 68 -17.35 -10.31 14.66
C CYS A 68 -17.04 -9.54 15.96
N GLY A 69 -17.18 -8.21 15.95
CA GLY A 69 -16.87 -7.34 17.08
C GLY A 69 -15.38 -7.23 17.41
N ALA A 70 -14.49 -7.55 16.47
CA ALA A 70 -13.04 -7.54 16.64
C ALA A 70 -12.33 -6.67 15.60
N ASN A 71 -11.10 -6.27 15.93
CA ASN A 71 -10.22 -5.52 15.04
C ASN A 71 -9.41 -6.48 14.16
N HIS A 72 -9.50 -6.29 12.85
CA HIS A 72 -8.76 -7.06 11.85
C HIS A 72 -7.57 -6.25 11.36
N TYR A 73 -6.37 -6.80 11.53
CA TYR A 73 -5.12 -6.17 11.11
C TYR A 73 -4.70 -6.74 9.76
N TYR A 74 -4.64 -5.88 8.77
CA TYR A 74 -4.18 -6.25 7.43
C TYR A 74 -2.90 -5.51 7.08
N GLY A 75 -1.89 -6.24 6.65
CA GLY A 75 -0.77 -5.63 5.93
C GLY A 75 -1.23 -5.05 4.60
N TRP A 76 -0.52 -4.04 4.08
CA TRP A 76 -0.90 -3.35 2.83
C TRP A 76 -1.17 -4.31 1.66
N GLU A 77 -0.24 -5.23 1.39
CA GLU A 77 -0.40 -6.19 0.28
C GLU A 77 -1.48 -7.23 0.58
N LEU A 78 -1.62 -7.65 1.83
CA LEU A 78 -2.61 -8.66 2.21
C LEU A 78 -4.04 -8.14 1.99
N LEU A 79 -4.33 -6.89 2.37
CA LEU A 79 -5.65 -6.31 2.11
C LEU A 79 -5.88 -6.11 0.62
N LYS A 80 -4.86 -5.64 -0.11
CA LYS A 80 -4.93 -5.47 -1.56
C LYS A 80 -5.28 -6.78 -2.27
N GLU A 81 -4.52 -7.84 -2.00
CA GLU A 81 -4.79 -9.18 -2.55
C GLU A 81 -6.19 -9.69 -2.18
N SER A 82 -6.67 -9.39 -0.97
CA SER A 82 -8.01 -9.80 -0.54
C SER A 82 -9.12 -9.06 -1.29
N LEU A 83 -8.96 -7.76 -1.56
CA LEU A 83 -9.92 -6.96 -2.31
C LEU A 83 -9.91 -7.34 -3.80
N GLU A 84 -8.73 -7.52 -4.39
CA GLU A 84 -8.58 -8.02 -5.77
C GLU A 84 -9.23 -9.40 -5.94
N HIS A 85 -9.00 -10.31 -4.99
CA HIS A 85 -9.65 -11.61 -4.98
C HIS A 85 -11.18 -11.54 -4.86
N MET A 86 -11.68 -10.59 -4.06
CA MET A 86 -13.12 -10.39 -3.90
C MET A 86 -13.78 -9.91 -5.20
N LEU A 87 -13.10 -9.07 -5.99
CA LEU A 87 -13.57 -8.67 -7.32
C LEU A 87 -13.64 -9.85 -8.30
N GLU A 88 -12.68 -10.78 -8.21
CA GLU A 88 -12.61 -11.94 -9.10
C GLU A 88 -13.61 -13.05 -8.72
N THR A 89 -13.78 -13.30 -7.42
CA THR A 89 -14.47 -14.50 -6.90
C THR A 89 -15.82 -14.22 -6.25
N GLY A 90 -16.05 -12.97 -5.82
CA GLY A 90 -17.19 -12.60 -5.00
C GLY A 90 -17.01 -12.88 -3.50
N GLU A 91 -15.89 -13.46 -3.08
CA GLU A 91 -15.67 -13.82 -1.69
C GLU A 91 -14.35 -13.23 -1.14
N PRO A 92 -14.33 -12.75 0.13
CA PRO A 92 -13.09 -12.34 0.76
C PRO A 92 -12.16 -13.53 0.96
N ARG A 93 -10.87 -13.33 0.67
CA ARG A 93 -9.85 -14.34 0.95
C ARG A 93 -9.65 -14.47 2.46
N MET A 94 -9.85 -15.68 2.99
CA MET A 94 -9.48 -15.96 4.37
C MET A 94 -7.96 -15.88 4.53
N HIS A 95 -7.52 -15.14 5.54
CA HIS A 95 -6.13 -15.05 5.95
C HIS A 95 -6.01 -15.41 7.43
N GLU A 96 -4.82 -15.86 7.81
CA GLU A 96 -4.53 -16.07 9.22
C GLU A 96 -4.44 -14.71 9.94
N PRO A 97 -4.91 -14.62 11.20
CA PRO A 97 -4.72 -13.41 12.00
C PRO A 97 -3.25 -13.05 12.14
N ALA A 98 -2.95 -11.75 12.17
CA ALA A 98 -1.61 -11.29 12.51
C ALA A 98 -1.19 -11.83 13.89
N PHE A 99 0.03 -12.36 14.00
CA PHE A 99 0.57 -12.83 15.27
C PHE A 99 1.03 -11.63 16.12
N GLU A 100 0.43 -11.45 17.30
CA GLU A 100 0.72 -10.36 18.25
C GLU A 100 0.84 -8.97 17.59
N PRO A 101 -0.21 -8.48 16.89
CA PRO A 101 -0.14 -7.20 16.21
C PRO A 101 0.00 -6.07 17.21
N ARG A 102 0.91 -5.14 16.92
CA ARG A 102 1.03 -3.91 17.69
C ARG A 102 0.16 -2.84 17.06
N GLU A 103 -0.84 -2.37 17.81
CA GLU A 103 -1.81 -1.38 17.32
C GLU A 103 -1.17 -0.10 16.77
N ASP A 104 -0.05 0.34 17.36
CA ASP A 104 0.69 1.54 16.96
C ASP A 104 1.39 1.42 15.59
N GLU A 105 1.43 0.22 15.00
CA GLU A 105 2.01 -0.02 13.68
C GLU A 105 0.98 0.00 12.54
N TYR A 106 -0.31 0.14 12.85
CA TYR A 106 -1.42 0.11 11.88
C TYR A 106 -2.28 1.37 11.96
N VAL A 107 -2.86 1.75 10.83
CA VAL A 107 -3.75 2.92 10.75
C VAL A 107 -5.21 2.46 10.79
N VAL A 108 -6.03 3.12 11.62
CA VAL A 108 -7.48 2.86 11.63
C VAL A 108 -8.07 3.25 10.27
N TRP A 109 -8.77 2.33 9.61
CA TRP A 109 -9.31 2.50 8.26
C TRP A 109 -10.08 3.80 8.08
N ASP A 110 -11.11 4.04 8.89
CA ASP A 110 -11.96 5.23 8.79
C ASP A 110 -11.19 6.54 8.99
N TYR A 111 -10.21 6.52 9.90
CA TYR A 111 -9.32 7.66 10.10
C TYR A 111 -8.43 7.89 8.86
N GLY A 112 -7.86 6.81 8.32
CA GLY A 112 -7.01 6.85 7.15
C GLY A 112 -7.74 7.43 5.94
N LYS A 113 -8.96 6.97 5.66
CA LYS A 113 -9.85 7.51 4.60
C LYS A 113 -10.11 9.00 4.78
N GLY A 114 -10.61 9.40 5.95
CA GLY A 114 -10.88 10.82 6.22
C GLY A 114 -9.62 11.70 6.13
N TYR A 115 -8.45 11.17 6.46
CA TYR A 115 -7.18 11.89 6.31
C TYR A 115 -6.80 12.10 4.84
N VAL A 116 -6.89 11.06 4.00
CA VAL A 116 -6.55 11.18 2.58
C VAL A 116 -7.56 12.03 1.81
N ASP A 117 -8.84 11.96 2.17
CA ASP A 117 -9.89 12.84 1.63
C ASP A 117 -9.55 14.31 1.92
N ALA A 118 -9.24 14.63 3.18
CA ALA A 118 -8.88 15.99 3.57
C ALA A 118 -7.61 16.50 2.87
N LEU A 119 -6.62 15.64 2.64
CA LEU A 119 -5.43 15.98 1.87
C LEU A 119 -5.78 16.32 0.42
N THR A 120 -6.64 15.50 -0.20
CA THR A 120 -7.09 15.69 -1.58
C THR A 120 -7.88 16.98 -1.73
N ASP A 121 -8.84 17.25 -0.84
CA ASP A 121 -9.66 18.46 -0.83
C ASP A 121 -8.84 19.75 -0.66
N THR A 122 -7.73 19.68 0.06
CA THR A 122 -6.83 20.82 0.30
C THR A 122 -5.73 20.96 -0.75
N GLY A 123 -5.65 20.05 -1.72
CA GLY A 123 -4.58 20.00 -2.72
C GLY A 123 -3.21 19.69 -2.13
N LEU A 124 -3.16 19.10 -0.93
CA LEU A 124 -1.94 18.68 -0.25
C LEU A 124 -1.63 17.24 -0.63
N GLU A 125 -1.00 17.02 -1.78
CA GLU A 125 -0.61 15.65 -2.18
C GLU A 125 0.45 15.09 -1.22
N ALA A 126 0.11 13.97 -0.56
CA ALA A 126 1.06 13.20 0.22
C ALA A 126 1.92 12.35 -0.72
N GLY A 127 3.24 12.59 -0.73
CA GLY A 127 4.17 11.70 -1.41
C GLY A 127 5.37 12.37 -2.08
N ALA A 128 5.27 13.66 -2.44
CA ALA A 128 6.39 14.35 -3.09
C ALA A 128 7.39 14.91 -2.07
N ARG A 129 8.15 14.03 -1.39
CA ARG A 129 9.32 14.46 -0.64
C ARG A 129 10.37 14.98 -1.64
N LEU A 130 10.61 16.30 -1.65
CA LEU A 130 11.64 16.90 -2.52
C LEU A 130 12.99 16.22 -2.37
N ASP A 131 13.48 15.58 -3.42
CA ASP A 131 14.76 14.86 -3.38
C ASP A 131 15.92 15.82 -3.12
N LEU A 132 16.81 15.38 -2.24
CA LEU A 132 18.04 16.08 -1.90
C LEU A 132 19.21 15.19 -2.29
N THR A 133 20.07 15.69 -3.17
CA THR A 133 21.27 14.99 -3.60
C THR A 133 22.50 15.36 -2.76
N SER A 134 22.45 16.51 -2.06
CA SER A 134 23.52 16.98 -1.20
C SER A 134 22.99 17.76 0.02
N CYS A 135 23.79 17.80 1.08
CA CYS A 135 23.54 18.59 2.27
C CYS A 135 23.94 20.06 2.06
N GLY A 136 23.05 20.99 2.38
CA GLY A 136 23.25 22.43 2.20
C GLY A 136 24.22 23.02 3.20
N TRP A 137 24.60 22.31 4.27
CA TRP A 137 25.56 22.81 5.26
C TRP A 137 26.97 22.22 5.09
N CYS A 138 27.09 20.94 4.77
CA CYS A 138 28.40 20.27 4.69
C CYS A 138 28.68 19.61 3.34
N GLU A 139 27.79 19.82 2.35
CA GLU A 139 27.91 19.38 0.95
C GLU A 139 28.05 17.87 0.74
N ALA A 140 27.89 17.06 1.79
CA ALA A 140 27.91 15.62 1.69
C ALA A 140 26.74 15.13 0.82
N ALA A 141 26.98 14.08 0.05
CA ALA A 141 25.91 13.37 -0.64
C ALA A 141 24.85 12.90 0.37
N VAL A 142 23.58 13.00 -0.02
CA VAL A 142 22.43 12.65 0.81
C VAL A 142 21.63 11.57 0.11
N GLU A 143 21.23 10.56 0.88
CA GLU A 143 20.29 9.55 0.41
C GLU A 143 18.84 10.06 0.56
N PRO A 144 17.95 9.83 -0.41
CA PRO A 144 16.59 10.38 -0.42
C PRO A 144 15.75 10.09 0.84
N HIS A 145 16.01 8.94 1.48
CA HIS A 145 15.24 8.44 2.62
C HIS A 145 15.74 8.95 3.98
N PHE A 146 16.90 9.62 4.06
CA PHE A 146 17.40 10.11 5.33
C PHE A 146 16.69 11.40 5.78
N ALA A 147 16.33 11.44 7.07
CA ALA A 147 15.79 12.63 7.73
C ALA A 147 16.89 13.62 8.15
N PHE A 148 18.13 13.15 8.33
CA PHE A 148 19.28 13.92 8.78
C PHE A 148 20.49 13.64 7.88
N CYS A 149 21.40 14.61 7.77
CA CYS A 149 22.67 14.40 7.08
C CYS A 149 23.56 13.43 7.87
N SER A 150 24.01 12.34 7.23
CA SER A 150 24.90 11.35 7.84
C SER A 150 26.28 11.90 8.24
N ARG A 151 26.71 13.03 7.66
CA ARG A 151 28.00 13.67 7.96
C ARG A 151 27.93 14.70 9.08
N CYS A 152 26.94 15.58 9.08
CA CYS A 152 26.87 16.70 10.04
C CYS A 152 25.68 16.63 11.01
N GLY A 153 24.80 15.64 10.88
CA GLY A 153 23.66 15.43 11.77
C GLY A 153 22.51 16.43 11.61
N ARG A 154 22.61 17.42 10.73
CA ARG A 154 21.57 18.45 10.58
C ARG A 154 20.31 17.90 9.91
N PRO A 155 19.11 18.39 10.31
CA PRO A 155 17.85 17.95 9.73
C PRO A 155 17.73 18.40 8.28
N LEU A 156 17.49 17.44 7.38
CA LEU A 156 17.32 17.70 5.95
C LEU A 156 15.97 18.34 5.63
N ALA A 157 15.02 18.30 6.56
CA ALA A 157 13.71 18.95 6.44
C ALA A 157 13.83 20.45 6.11
N VAL A 158 14.78 21.17 6.72
CA VAL A 158 14.99 22.61 6.46
C VAL A 158 15.37 22.86 5.02
N MET A 159 16.15 21.96 4.41
CA MET A 159 16.53 22.05 3.00
C MET A 159 15.36 21.76 2.06
N ARG A 160 14.49 20.82 2.43
CA ARG A 160 13.26 20.55 1.65
C ARG A 160 12.36 21.77 1.68
N VAL A 161 12.15 22.38 2.86
CA VAL A 161 11.42 23.65 2.99
C VAL A 161 12.07 24.75 2.16
N TYR A 162 13.39 24.90 2.22
CA TYR A 162 14.13 25.86 1.39
C TYR A 162 13.86 25.68 -0.11
N ARG A 163 13.99 24.46 -0.63
CA ARG A 163 13.74 24.14 -2.04
C ARG A 163 12.29 24.37 -2.45
N GLU A 164 11.34 24.04 -1.57
CA GLU A 164 9.91 24.25 -1.83
C GLU A 164 9.55 25.75 -1.89
N LEU A 165 10.13 26.57 -1.02
CA LEU A 165 9.88 28.00 -1.06
C LEU A 165 10.44 28.64 -2.34
N LEU A 166 11.61 28.17 -2.80
CA LEU A 166 12.17 28.58 -4.09
C LEU A 166 11.32 28.11 -5.28
N SER A 167 10.79 26.88 -5.26
CA SER A 167 9.94 26.35 -6.34
C SER A 167 8.64 27.14 -6.49
N ARG A 168 8.15 27.73 -5.38
CA ARG A 168 7.00 28.65 -5.34
C ARG A 168 7.33 30.09 -5.76
N GLY A 169 8.57 30.37 -6.16
CA GLY A 169 8.99 31.67 -6.65
C GLY A 169 9.35 32.70 -5.58
N ILE A 170 9.52 32.26 -4.32
CA ILE A 170 10.04 33.15 -3.27
C ILE A 170 11.53 33.38 -3.52
N GLU A 171 11.98 34.63 -3.40
CA GLU A 171 13.35 35.01 -3.69
C GLU A 171 14.33 34.41 -2.67
N GLU A 172 15.50 33.97 -3.13
CA GLU A 172 16.45 33.22 -2.32
C GLU A 172 16.90 33.96 -1.05
N ARG A 173 17.21 35.25 -1.16
CA ARG A 173 17.58 36.07 0.00
C ARG A 173 16.40 36.22 0.97
N GLU A 174 15.16 36.31 0.51
CA GLU A 174 13.98 36.28 1.37
C GLU A 174 13.87 34.95 2.12
N VAL A 175 13.96 33.80 1.43
CA VAL A 175 13.92 32.47 2.06
C VAL A 175 15.04 32.31 3.09
N ARG A 176 16.28 32.69 2.75
CA ARG A 176 17.41 32.66 3.69
C ARG A 176 17.15 33.55 4.91
N THR A 177 16.54 34.72 4.73
CA THR A 177 16.18 35.61 5.84
C THR A 177 15.12 34.98 6.75
N LEU A 178 14.10 34.32 6.17
CA LEU A 178 13.08 33.60 6.93
C LEU A 178 13.68 32.49 7.77
N LEU A 179 14.55 31.66 7.17
CA LEU A 179 15.20 30.54 7.86
C LEU A 179 16.13 31.03 8.99
N LEU A 180 16.90 32.10 8.76
CA LEU A 180 17.73 32.72 9.80
C LEU A 180 16.88 33.24 10.97
N ARG A 181 15.77 33.92 10.68
CA ARG A 181 14.84 34.41 11.71
C ARG A 181 14.15 33.28 12.48
N ALA A 182 13.94 32.13 11.84
CA ALA A 182 13.45 30.92 12.47
C ALA A 182 14.51 30.17 13.30
N GLY A 183 15.76 30.66 13.35
CA GLY A 183 16.84 30.10 14.15
C GLY A 183 17.70 29.05 13.44
N PHE A 184 17.56 28.88 12.14
CA PHE A 184 18.41 27.99 11.36
C PHE A 184 19.71 28.68 10.93
N GLU A 185 20.81 27.94 10.95
CA GLU A 185 22.08 28.41 10.38
C GLU A 185 22.02 28.49 8.85
N PRO A 186 22.74 29.45 8.24
CA PRO A 186 22.77 29.57 6.79
C PRO A 186 23.37 28.32 6.14
N PHE A 187 22.75 27.88 5.05
CA PHE A 187 23.34 26.89 4.15
C PHE A 187 24.58 27.48 3.48
N GLY A 188 25.66 26.70 3.39
CA GLY A 188 26.88 27.04 2.68
C GLY A 188 27.53 28.35 3.14
N SER A 189 28.73 28.26 3.70
CA SER A 189 29.61 29.43 3.70
C SER A 189 30.31 29.51 2.34
N GLY A 190 29.65 30.15 1.38
CA GLY A 190 30.16 30.46 0.05
C GLY A 190 29.45 31.68 -0.51
#